data_AF-A0A2S9H360-F1
#
_entry.id   AF-A0A2S9H360-F1
#
_cell.length_a   1.000
_cell.length_b   1.000
_cell.length_c   1.000
_cell.angle_alpha   90.00
_cell.angle_beta   90.00
_cell.angle_gamma   90.00
#
_symmetry.space_group_name_H-M   'P 1'
#
loop_
_entity.id
_entity.type
_entity.pdbx_description
1 polymer ?
#
loop_
_entity_poly.entity_id
_entity_poly.type
_entity_poly.pdbx_seq_one_letter_code
_entity_poly.pdbx_strand_id
1 'polypeptide(L)'
;MLKIYKTTSEVIPEGRLILELSEDKTGGGENNLYWITSRDKNLIRDLRHVMRENQTQFWHRFGVTQTQGSRFERGKPIPLPVLLLIRLYLLRVIDDSNLQQVRSPSFDSEGN
;
A
#
# COMPACT_ATOMS: atom_id res chain seq x y z
N MET A 1 -10.37 -33.60 12.87
CA MET A 1 -9.28 -33.30 13.83
C MET A 1 -9.41 -31.83 14.22
N LEU A 2 -10.09 -31.54 15.32
CA LEU A 2 -10.40 -30.19 15.79
C LEU A 2 -9.22 -29.66 16.62
N LYS A 3 -8.64 -28.52 16.24
CA LYS A 3 -7.69 -27.79 17.10
C LYS A 3 -8.45 -26.72 17.88
N ILE A 4 -8.37 -26.87 19.20
CA ILE A 4 -9.07 -26.09 20.22
C ILE A 4 -8.23 -24.82 20.47
N TYR A 5 -8.77 -23.63 20.22
CA TYR A 5 -8.12 -22.38 20.62
C TYR A 5 -8.45 -22.10 22.08
N LYS A 6 -7.44 -22.20 22.95
CA LYS A 6 -7.56 -21.72 24.34
C LYS A 6 -7.47 -20.20 24.34
N THR A 7 -8.53 -19.58 24.85
CA THR A 7 -8.59 -18.20 25.32
C THR A 7 -7.63 -18.01 26.48
N THR A 8 -6.61 -17.17 26.31
CA THR A 8 -5.90 -16.55 27.43
C THR A 8 -5.90 -15.04 27.22
N SER A 9 -6.65 -14.40 28.10
CA SER A 9 -6.68 -12.97 28.38
C SER A 9 -5.37 -12.54 29.03
N GLU A 10 -4.51 -11.84 28.32
CA GLU A 10 -3.48 -10.99 28.92
C GLU A 10 -3.50 -9.62 28.24
N VAL A 11 -3.83 -8.62 29.04
CA VAL A 11 -3.76 -7.20 28.70
C VAL A 11 -2.28 -6.83 28.60
N ILE A 12 -1.80 -6.47 27.40
CA ILE A 12 -0.45 -5.93 27.21
C ILE A 12 -0.52 -4.40 27.35
N PRO A 13 0.16 -3.79 28.34
CA PRO A 13 0.23 -2.34 28.48
C PRO A 13 1.17 -1.76 27.43
N GLU A 14 0.73 -0.67 26.81
CA GLU A 14 1.45 0.27 25.95
C GLU A 14 2.61 -0.24 25.07
N GLY A 15 2.36 -0.27 23.76
CA GLY A 15 3.38 0.04 22.76
C GLY A 15 4.48 -1.00 22.55
N ARG A 16 4.15 -2.12 21.89
CA ARG A 16 5.04 -2.82 20.92
C ARG A 16 4.29 -4.01 20.32
N LEU A 17 3.85 -3.88 19.07
CA LEU A 17 3.45 -5.04 18.27
C LEU A 17 4.73 -5.61 17.63
N ILE A 18 5.35 -6.58 18.30
CA ILE A 18 6.37 -7.42 17.66
C ILE A 18 5.61 -8.31 16.68
N LEU A 19 5.82 -8.10 15.39
CA LEU A 19 5.38 -9.03 14.35
C LEU A 19 5.96 -10.41 14.66
N GLU A 20 5.08 -11.38 14.91
CA GLU A 20 5.42 -12.79 14.77
C GLU A 20 5.84 -13.03 13.32
N LEU A 21 7.12 -13.33 13.16
CA LEU A 21 7.77 -13.74 11.93
C LEU A 21 7.18 -15.08 11.48
N SER A 22 6.26 -15.05 10.52
CA SER A 22 6.04 -16.21 9.66
C SER A 22 7.23 -16.31 8.71
N GLU A 23 8.02 -17.38 8.87
CA GLU A 23 9.10 -17.75 7.98
C GLU A 23 8.59 -17.92 6.54
N ASP A 24 8.92 -16.97 5.66
CA ASP A 24 9.02 -17.24 4.24
C ASP A 24 10.45 -16.93 3.79
N LYS A 25 11.18 -17.99 3.45
CA LYS A 25 12.56 -17.93 3.00
C LYS A 25 12.59 -17.66 1.50
N THR A 26 12.69 -16.39 1.13
CA THR A 26 13.31 -16.00 -0.14
C THR A 26 14.45 -15.04 0.18
N GLY A 27 15.68 -15.54 0.07
CA GLY A 27 16.89 -14.86 0.54
C GLY A 27 17.36 -13.70 -0.33
N GLY A 28 18.27 -12.92 0.27
CA GLY A 28 19.20 -12.05 -0.44
C GLY A 28 19.32 -10.63 0.11
N GLY A 29 20.25 -10.42 1.04
CA GLY A 29 21.09 -9.22 1.16
C GLY A 29 20.42 -7.86 1.37
N GLU A 30 20.45 -7.40 2.61
CA GLU A 30 20.69 -6.00 3.00
C GLU A 30 20.11 -4.91 2.08
N ASN A 31 18.79 -4.85 2.02
CA ASN A 31 18.05 -3.61 1.81
C ASN A 31 16.66 -3.81 2.42
N ASN A 32 16.40 -3.08 3.49
CA ASN A 32 15.11 -2.96 4.15
C ASN A 32 14.12 -2.22 3.22
N LEU A 33 13.78 -2.83 2.08
CA LEU A 33 13.05 -2.17 0.99
C LEU A 33 11.70 -2.84 0.73
N TYR A 34 10.81 -2.59 1.69
CA TYR A 34 9.36 -2.46 1.49
C TYR A 34 8.70 -3.56 0.65
N TRP A 35 8.66 -4.77 1.23
CA TRP A 35 7.65 -5.74 0.82
C TRP A 35 6.27 -5.18 1.19
N ILE A 36 5.35 -5.26 0.23
CA ILE A 36 3.93 -5.07 0.52
C ILE A 36 3.50 -6.21 1.43
N THR A 37 2.90 -5.88 2.56
CA THR A 37 2.22 -6.92 3.35
C THR A 37 1.11 -7.52 2.49
N SER A 38 0.79 -8.81 2.64
CA SER A 38 -0.37 -9.37 1.94
C SER A 38 -1.65 -8.56 2.18
N ARG A 39 -1.72 -7.87 3.34
CA ARG A 39 -2.75 -6.89 3.68
C ARG A 39 -2.75 -5.67 2.77
N ASP A 40 -1.60 -5.03 2.51
CA ASP A 40 -1.50 -3.88 1.60
C ASP A 40 -1.94 -4.28 0.18
N LYS A 41 -1.53 -5.47 -0.30
CA LYS A 41 -1.92 -5.98 -1.61
C LYS A 41 -3.44 -6.05 -1.77
N ASN A 42 -4.10 -6.68 -0.79
CA ASN A 42 -5.55 -6.85 -0.82
C ASN A 42 -6.26 -5.49 -0.73
N LEU A 43 -5.80 -4.62 0.18
CA LEU A 43 -6.38 -3.29 0.37
C LEU A 43 -6.34 -2.44 -0.91
N ILE A 44 -5.22 -2.45 -1.63
CA ILE A 44 -5.07 -1.67 -2.88
C ILE A 44 -6.00 -2.21 -3.97
N ARG A 45 -6.06 -3.54 -4.12
CA ARG A 45 -6.94 -4.19 -5.09
C ARG A 45 -8.42 -3.89 -4.78
N ASP A 46 -8.80 -4.02 -3.51
CA ASP A 46 -10.17 -3.81 -3.07
C ASP A 46 -10.58 -2.33 -3.21
N LEU A 47 -9.67 -1.38 -2.89
CA LEU A 47 -9.88 0.04 -3.15
C LEU A 47 -10.21 0.30 -4.63
N ARG A 48 -9.40 -0.24 -5.56
CA ARG A 48 -9.65 -0.08 -7.00
C ARG A 48 -11.04 -0.62 -7.39
N HIS A 49 -11.43 -1.78 -6.85
CA HIS A 49 -12.73 -2.37 -7.14
C HIS A 49 -13.89 -1.55 -6.57
N VAL A 50 -13.75 -1.01 -5.36
CA VAL A 50 -14.76 -0.11 -4.76
C VAL A 50 -14.92 1.16 -5.59
N MET A 51 -13.83 1.72 -6.12
CA MET A 51 -13.85 2.88 -7.01
C MET A 51 -14.40 2.55 -8.41
N ARG A 52 -14.60 1.27 -8.74
CA ARG A 52 -15.04 0.77 -10.06
C ARG A 52 -14.12 1.20 -11.20
N GLU A 53 -12.84 1.29 -10.92
CA GLU A 53 -11.83 1.72 -11.88
C GLU A 53 -11.12 0.53 -12.52
N ASN A 54 -10.79 0.69 -13.80
CA ASN A 54 -9.85 -0.21 -14.45
C ASN A 54 -8.41 0.07 -13.97
N GLN A 55 -7.48 -0.83 -14.29
CA GLN A 55 -6.08 -0.69 -13.87
C GLN A 55 -5.45 0.62 -14.36
N THR A 56 -5.71 1.01 -15.61
CA THR A 56 -5.14 2.25 -16.16
C THR A 56 -5.58 3.47 -15.35
N GLN A 57 -6.89 3.61 -15.11
CA GLN A 57 -7.45 4.75 -14.36
C GLN A 57 -6.86 4.83 -12.94
N PHE A 58 -6.90 3.72 -12.21
CA PHE A 58 -6.45 3.67 -10.83
C PHE A 58 -4.95 3.89 -10.68
N TRP A 59 -4.13 3.22 -11.48
CA TRP A 59 -2.68 3.31 -11.34
C TRP A 59 -2.12 4.62 -11.87
N HIS A 60 -2.72 5.18 -12.94
CA HIS A 60 -2.29 6.45 -13.50
C HIS A 60 -2.40 7.60 -12.49
N ARG A 61 -3.42 7.55 -11.60
CA ARG A 61 -3.60 8.47 -10.47
C ARG A 61 -2.32 8.64 -9.65
N PHE A 62 -1.63 7.53 -9.37
CA PHE A 62 -0.39 7.47 -8.58
C PHE A 62 0.89 7.49 -9.42
N GLY A 63 0.81 7.90 -10.68
CA GLY A 63 1.96 7.98 -11.58
C GLY A 63 2.48 6.61 -12.05
N VAL A 64 1.68 5.56 -11.94
CA VAL A 64 2.04 4.20 -12.32
C VAL A 64 1.38 3.82 -13.65
N THR A 65 2.15 3.23 -14.55
CA THR A 65 1.61 2.73 -15.83
C THR A 65 0.76 1.47 -15.64
N GLN A 66 -0.19 1.20 -16.55
CA GLN A 66 -1.04 0.00 -16.46
C GLN A 66 -0.21 -1.30 -16.39
N THR A 67 0.85 -1.42 -17.19
CA THR A 67 1.74 -2.58 -17.18
C THR A 67 2.42 -2.79 -15.83
N GLN A 68 2.86 -1.71 -15.16
CA GLN A 68 3.44 -1.78 -13.82
C GLN A 68 2.37 -2.13 -12.77
N GLY A 69 1.21 -1.48 -12.82
CA GLY A 69 0.09 -1.76 -11.93
C GLY A 69 -0.37 -3.22 -11.98
N SER A 70 -0.47 -3.80 -13.18
CA SER A 70 -0.76 -5.22 -13.38
C SER A 70 0.24 -6.15 -12.68
N ARG A 71 1.53 -5.77 -12.63
CA ARG A 71 2.56 -6.54 -11.93
C ARG A 71 2.38 -6.45 -10.42
N PHE A 72 2.05 -5.26 -9.92
CA PHE A 72 1.78 -5.03 -8.50
C PHE A 72 0.58 -5.84 -8.00
N GLU A 73 -0.53 -5.85 -8.74
CA GLU A 73 -1.71 -6.66 -8.40
C GLU A 73 -1.42 -8.17 -8.40
N ARG A 74 -0.44 -8.62 -9.20
CA ARG A 74 0.05 -10.01 -9.24
C ARG A 74 1.11 -10.35 -8.19
N GLY A 75 1.46 -9.41 -7.31
CA GLY A 75 2.38 -9.67 -6.19
C GLY A 75 3.83 -9.26 -6.43
N LYS A 76 4.12 -8.46 -7.47
CA LYS A 76 5.42 -7.75 -7.49
C LYS A 76 5.44 -6.68 -6.40
N PRO A 77 6.61 -6.42 -5.80
CA PRO A 77 6.74 -5.37 -4.79
C PRO A 77 6.39 -4.00 -5.38
N ILE A 78 5.69 -3.18 -4.59
CA ILE A 78 5.38 -1.80 -4.95
C ILE A 78 6.48 -0.90 -4.38
N PRO A 79 7.03 0.04 -5.18
CA PRO A 79 7.97 1.03 -4.66
C PRO A 79 7.38 1.81 -3.49
N LEU A 80 8.16 2.04 -2.42
CA LEU A 80 7.69 2.76 -1.24
C LEU A 80 6.99 4.09 -1.54
N PRO A 81 7.51 4.97 -2.43
CA PRO A 81 6.84 6.24 -2.70
C PRO A 81 5.39 6.07 -3.19
N VAL A 82 5.15 5.07 -4.04
CA VAL A 82 3.81 4.73 -4.54
C VAL A 82 2.93 4.22 -3.39
N LEU A 83 3.46 3.34 -2.53
CA LEU A 83 2.72 2.81 -1.40
C LEU A 83 2.34 3.91 -0.39
N LEU A 84 3.25 4.85 -0.12
CA LEU A 84 2.97 6.00 0.76
C LEU A 84 1.84 6.86 0.19
N LEU A 85 1.86 7.18 -1.10
CA LEU A 85 0.79 7.94 -1.74
C LEU A 85 -0.57 7.24 -1.63
N ILE A 86 -0.61 5.92 -1.87
CA ILE A 86 -1.87 5.15 -1.74
C ILE A 86 -2.36 5.13 -0.29
N ARG A 87 -1.46 5.00 0.69
CA ARG A 87 -1.82 5.06 2.12
C ARG A 87 -2.35 6.43 2.52
N LEU A 88 -1.73 7.52 2.07
CA LEU A 88 -2.23 8.88 2.30
C LEU A 88 -3.62 9.08 1.69
N TYR A 89 -3.84 8.53 0.49
CA TYR A 89 -5.14 8.56 -0.18
C TYR A 89 -6.23 7.78 0.60
N LEU A 90 -5.90 6.57 1.06
CA LEU A 90 -6.79 5.76 1.90
C LEU A 90 -7.13 6.43 3.24
N LEU A 91 -6.15 7.11 3.85
CA LEU A 91 -6.33 7.89 5.06
C LEU A 91 -7.06 9.22 4.83
N ARG A 92 -7.41 9.56 3.58
CA ARG A 92 -8.02 10.84 3.20
C ARG A 92 -7.18 12.07 3.57
N VAL A 93 -5.86 11.89 3.67
CA VAL A 93 -4.90 13.01 3.83
C VAL A 93 -4.71 13.72 2.49
N ILE A 94 -4.75 12.97 1.39
CA ILE A 94 -4.77 13.49 0.04
C ILE A 94 -5.96 12.92 -0.73
N ASP A 95 -6.44 13.66 -1.71
CA ASP A 95 -7.48 13.24 -2.64
C ASP A 95 -7.10 13.51 -4.10
N ASP A 96 -8.08 13.35 -4.99
CA ASP A 96 -7.92 13.56 -6.44
C ASP A 96 -7.53 15.00 -6.78
N SER A 97 -8.03 15.98 -6.04
CA SER A 97 -7.72 17.39 -6.25
C SER A 97 -6.26 17.66 -5.92
N ASN A 98 -5.77 17.14 -4.79
CA ASN A 98 -4.35 17.27 -4.43
C ASN A 98 -3.46 16.63 -5.50
N LEU A 99 -3.80 15.41 -5.95
CA LEU A 99 -3.01 14.69 -6.96
C LEU A 99 -3.03 15.36 -8.34
N GLN A 100 -4.13 16.04 -8.68
CA GLN A 100 -4.21 16.81 -9.92
C GLN A 100 -3.43 18.12 -9.83
N GLN A 101 -3.47 18.80 -8.69
CA GLN A 101 -2.71 20.02 -8.45
C GLN A 101 -1.20 19.78 -8.57
N VAL A 102 -0.67 18.75 -7.91
CA VAL A 102 0.78 18.43 -7.95
C VAL A 102 1.24 17.86 -9.30
N ARG A 103 0.31 17.46 -10.17
CA ARG A 103 0.62 17.00 -11.54
C ARG A 103 0.69 18.16 -12.53
N SER A 104 0.07 19.29 -12.20
CA SER A 104 0.07 20.45 -13.09
C SER A 104 1.50 20.91 -13.35
N PRO A 105 1.91 21.16 -14.61
CA PRO A 105 3.19 21.81 -14.92
C PRO A 105 3.36 23.20 -14.26
N SER A 106 2.26 23.76 -13.77
CA SER A 106 2.18 25.05 -13.08
C SER A 106 2.26 24.91 -11.55
N PHE A 107 2.59 23.73 -11.02
CA PHE A 107 2.65 23.49 -9.57
C PHE A 107 3.58 24.47 -8.85
N ASP A 108 4.64 24.87 -9.54
CA ASP A 108 5.71 25.75 -9.11
C ASP A 108 5.51 27.22 -9.55
N SER A 109 4.44 27.54 -10.29
CA SER A 109 4.21 28.91 -10.80
C SER A 109 3.38 29.82 -9.87
N GLU A 110 2.91 29.31 -8.73
CA GLU A 110 2.22 30.10 -7.69
C GLU A 110 2.96 30.10 -6.33
N GLY A 111 4.19 30.60 -6.31
CA GLY A 111 4.85 31.13 -5.10
C GLY A 111 5.96 32.09 -5.52
N ASN A 112 6.16 33.31 -5.01
CA ASN A 112 5.86 33.97 -3.74
C ASN A 112 6.15 33.16 -2.47
#